data_AF-A0A2D3VQF4-F1
#
_entry.id   AF-A0A2D3VQF4-F1
#
_cell.length_a   1.000
_cell.length_b   1.000
_cell.length_c   1.000
_cell.angle_alpha   90.00
_cell.angle_beta   90.00
_cell.angle_gamma   90.00
#
_symmetry.space_group_name_H-M   'P 1'
#
loop_
_entity.id
_entity.type
_entity.pdbx_description
1 polymer ?
#
loop_
_entity_poly.entity_id
_entity_poly.type
_entity_poly.pdbx_seq_one_letter_code
_entity_poly.pdbx_strand_id
1 'polypeptide(L)' 'MKLCVFDFDSTLMDGETIDFLAASLGLEEKVSSITEKAMQGELDFFESLTTRVGLLKGLEEKKVKEIC' A
#
# COMPACT_ATOMS: atom_id res chain seq x y z
N MET A 1 -10.18 7.81 30.97
CA MET A 1 -10.42 6.97 29.78
C MET A 1 -9.08 6.62 29.17
N LYS A 2 -8.80 5.36 28.82
CA LYS A 2 -7.56 4.97 28.14
C LYS A 2 -7.92 4.41 26.76
N LEU A 3 -7.46 5.07 25.71
CA LEU A 3 -7.65 4.69 24.30
C LEU A 3 -6.30 4.87 23.61
N CYS A 4 -5.90 3.90 22.79
CA CYS A 4 -4.75 3.99 21.91
C CYS A 4 -5.22 3.66 20.49
N VAL A 5 -4.71 4.41 19.51
CA VAL A 5 -4.96 4.23 18.09
C VAL A 5 -3.61 4.20 17.41
N PHE A 6 -3.42 3.24 16.51
CA PHE A 6 -2.20 3.06 15.74
C PHE A 6 -2.57 3.03 14.28
N ASP A 7 -1.65 3.52 13.46
CA ASP A 7 -1.61 3.17 12.06
C ASP A 7 -1.19 1.69 11.91
N PHE A 8 -1.39 1.11 10.73
CA PHE A 8 -1.06 -0.29 10.47
C PHE A 8 0.30 -0.43 9.78
N ASP A 9 0.39 0.03 8.53
CA ASP A 9 1.60 -0.05 7.71
C ASP A 9 2.73 0.77 8.38
N SER A 10 3.94 0.23 8.34
CA SER A 10 5.13 0.82 8.97
C SER A 10 4.99 1.20 10.47
N THR A 11 3.97 0.68 11.17
CA THR A 11 3.70 0.95 12.59
C THR A 11 3.45 -0.33 13.39
N LEU A 12 2.44 -1.11 13.00
CA LEU A 12 2.13 -2.42 13.58
C LEU A 12 2.69 -3.58 12.74
N MET A 13 3.07 -3.31 11.50
CA MET A 13 3.61 -4.24 10.53
C MET A 13 4.78 -3.58 9.77
N ASP A 14 5.74 -4.39 9.33
CA ASP A 14 6.91 -3.93 8.60
C ASP A 14 6.60 -3.71 7.11
N GLY A 15 6.79 -2.48 6.64
CA GLY A 15 6.57 -2.10 5.25
C GLY A 15 5.11 -1.74 4.95
N GLU A 16 4.79 -1.76 3.66
CA GLU A 16 3.53 -1.25 3.12
C GLU A 16 2.74 -2.38 2.47
N THR A 17 1.54 -2.68 2.99
CA THR A 17 0.70 -3.79 2.50
C THR A 17 0.49 -3.73 0.98
N ILE A 18 0.30 -2.52 0.44
CA ILE A 18 0.05 -2.31 -0.98
C ILE A 18 1.25 -2.67 -1.87
N ASP A 19 2.47 -2.56 -1.35
CA ASP A 19 3.69 -2.93 -2.07
C ASP A 19 3.78 -4.46 -2.19
N PHE A 20 3.42 -5.21 -1.14
CA PHE A 20 3.35 -6.67 -1.17
C PHE A 20 2.27 -7.21 -2.14
N LEU A 21 1.12 -6.53 -2.22
CA LEU A 21 0.10 -6.83 -3.22
C LEU A 21 0.64 -6.58 -4.64
N ALA A 22 1.36 -5.49 -4.85
CA ALA A 22 1.94 -5.12 -6.14
C ALA A 22 3.08 -6.06 -6.57
N ALA A 23 3.83 -6.63 -5.63
CA ALA A 23 4.89 -7.60 -5.88
C ALA A 23 4.37 -8.84 -6.64
N SER A 24 3.14 -9.28 -6.35
CA SER A 24 2.50 -10.41 -7.07
C SER A 24 2.22 -10.12 -8.55
N LEU A 25 2.28 -8.85 -8.96
CA LEU A 25 2.15 -8.40 -10.35
C LEU A 25 3.48 -7.91 -10.94
N GLY A 26 4.58 -7.98 -10.19
CA GLY A 26 5.88 -7.40 -10.60
C GLY A 26 5.88 -5.86 -10.63
N LEU A 27 5.03 -5.22 -9.81
CA LEU A 27 4.85 -3.76 -9.77
C LEU A 27 5.30 -3.12 -8.45
N GLU A 28 5.99 -3.86 -7.59
CA GLU A 28 6.44 -3.41 -6.26
C GLU A 28 7.20 -2.09 -6.31
N GLU A 29 8.30 -2.01 -7.07
CA GLU A 29 9.11 -0.79 -7.16
C GLU A 29 8.28 0.42 -7.63
N LYS A 30 7.37 0.19 -8.57
CA LYS A 30 6.50 1.26 -9.10
C LYS A 30 5.55 1.77 -8.03
N VAL A 31 4.90 0.87 -7.30
CA VAL A 31 3.95 1.24 -6.23
C VAL A 31 4.68 1.89 -5.06
N SER A 32 5.82 1.32 -4.64
CA SER A 32 6.64 1.84 -3.56
C SER A 32 7.12 3.27 -3.83
N SER A 33 7.57 3.55 -5.07
CA SER A 33 7.97 4.91 -5.46
C SER A 33 6.84 5.95 -5.38
N ILE A 34 5.58 5.53 -5.56
CA ILE A 34 4.40 6.41 -5.42
C ILE A 34 4.05 6.58 -3.94
N THR A 35 4.18 5.51 -3.14
CA THR A 35 3.99 5.53 -1.70
C THR A 35 4.98 6.51 -1.04
N GLU A 36 6.27 6.42 -1.36
CA GLU A 36 7.30 7.32 -0.82
C GLU A 36 6.99 8.80 -1.11
N LYS A 37 6.62 9.12 -2.35
CA LYS A 37 6.25 10.50 -2.74
C LYS A 37 5.04 11.02 -1.97
N ALA A 38 4.04 10.17 -1.75
CA ALA A 38 2.88 10.54 -0.96
C ALA A 38 3.24 10.77 0.52
N MET A 39 4.08 9.92 1.10
CA MET A 39 4.56 10.08 2.48
C MET A 39 5.45 11.32 2.66
N GLN A 40 6.19 11.72 1.62
CA GLN A 40 6.96 12.97 1.59
C GLN A 40 6.08 14.22 1.38
N GLY A 41 4.77 14.04 1.15
CA GLY A 41 3.83 15.13 0.89
C GLY A 41 3.92 15.71 -0.52
N GLU A 42 4.62 15.05 -1.44
CA GLU A 42 4.76 15.46 -2.84
C GLU A 42 3.54 15.12 -3.69
N LEU A 43 2.72 14.16 -3.23
CA LEU A 43 1.47 13.75 -3.86
C LEU A 43 0.32 13.82 -2.85
N ASP A 44 -0.85 14.22 -3.33
CA ASP A 44 -2.07 14.10 -2.54
C ASP A 44 -2.33 12.62 -2.18
N PHE A 45 -2.79 12.40 -0.95
CA PHE A 45 -3.03 11.05 -0.43
C PHE A 45 -4.06 10.30 -1.27
N PHE A 46 -5.18 10.96 -1.61
CA PHE A 46 -6.28 10.30 -2.31
C PHE A 46 -5.90 9.99 -3.77
N GLU A 47 -5.22 10.92 -4.43
CA GLU A 47 -4.66 10.72 -5.76
C GLU A 47 -3.62 9.58 -5.77
N SER A 48 -2.70 9.56 -4.81
CA SER A 48 -1.70 8.50 -4.64
C SER A 48 -2.37 7.14 -4.42
N LEU A 49 -3.34 7.05 -3.50
CA LEU A 49 -4.04 5.81 -3.20
C LEU A 49 -4.78 5.28 -4.42
N THR A 50 -5.52 6.15 -5.12
CA THR A 50 -6.27 5.76 -6.34
C THR A 50 -5.32 5.24 -7.42
N THR A 51 -4.18 5.91 -7.60
CA THR A 51 -3.15 5.51 -8.57
C THR A 51 -2.56 4.14 -8.22
N ARG A 52 -2.15 3.93 -6.97
CA ARG A 52 -1.55 2.66 -6.52
C ARG A 52 -2.54 1.50 -6.58
N VAL A 53 -3.77 1.69 -6.13
CA VAL A 53 -4.83 0.67 -6.23
C VAL A 53 -5.15 0.34 -7.69
N GLY A 54 -5.16 1.33 -8.58
CA GLY A 54 -5.36 1.12 -10.01
C GLY A 54 -4.30 0.21 -10.66
N LEU A 55 -3.07 0.22 -10.14
CA LEU A 55 -1.98 -0.66 -10.58
C LEU A 55 -2.20 -2.12 -10.19
N LEU A 56 -3.05 -2.40 -9.21
CA LEU A 56 -3.40 -3.77 -8.79
C LEU A 56 -4.46 -4.43 -9.68
N LYS A 57 -4.88 -3.77 -10.77
CA LYS A 57 -5.86 -4.32 -11.71
C LYS A 57 -5.39 -5.67 -12.26
N GLY A 58 -6.19 -6.70 -12.02
CA GLY A 58 -5.89 -8.08 -12.44
C GLY A 58 -5.35 -8.97 -11.32
N LEU A 59 -5.10 -8.43 -10.12
CA LEU A 59 -4.80 -9.24 -8.95
C LEU A 59 -6.03 -10.04 -8.51
N GLU A 60 -5.89 -11.36 -8.42
CA GLU A 60 -6.98 -12.23 -8.00
C GLU A 60 -7.27 -12.08 -6.50
N GLU A 61 -8.55 -12.07 -6.10
CA GLU A 61 -8.96 -12.00 -4.69
C GLU A 61 -8.33 -13.13 -3.86
N LYS A 62 -8.20 -14.33 -4.44
CA LYS A 62 -7.52 -15.45 -3.77
C LYS A 62 -6.09 -15.10 -3.42
N LYS A 63 -5.36 -14.44 -4.33
CA LYS A 63 -3.98 -14.00 -4.10
C LYS A 63 -3.90 -12.94 -3.01
N VAL A 64 -4.86 -12.02 -2.96
CA VAL A 64 -4.97 -11.03 -1.87
C VAL A 64 -5.08 -11.73 -0.51
N LYS A 65 -5.95 -12.75 -0.38
CA LYS A 65 -6.12 -13.54 0.87
C LYS A 65 -4.92 -14.40 1.26
N GLU A 66 -3.99 -14.65 0.33
CA GLU A 66 -2.74 -15.36 0.63
C GLU A 66 -1.67 -14.40 1.17
N ILE A 67 -1.76 -13.11 0.82
CA ILE A 67 -0.80 -12.07 1.20
C ILE A 67 -1.24 -11.39 2.51
N CYS A 68 -2.53 -11.15 2.68
CA CYS A 68 -3.17 -10.52 3.84
C CYS A 68 -3.89 -11.53 4.72
#